data_AF-A0A1F3G5S3-F1
#
_entry.id   AF-A0A1F3G5S3-F1
#
_cell.length_a   1.000
_cell.length_b   1.000
_cell.length_c   1.000
_cell.angle_alpha   90.00
_cell.angle_beta   90.00
_cell.angle_gamma   90.00
#
_symmetry.space_group_name_H-M   'P 1'
#
loop_
_entity.id
_entity.type
_entity.pdbx_description
1 polymer ?
#
loop_
_entity_poly.entity_id
_entity_poly.type
_entity_poly.pdbx_seq_one_letter_code
_entity_poly.pdbx_strand_id
1 'polypeptide(L)'
;MQNINSITELSNAIKLLEIEQLNKKLLLKDQLRNVHESLRPINIIKSTINDITTSPYLLDNILATGIGLVTGYFSNKIFVGSSGNLQKKLLGSILQFGVTNVIAQNPDAIKSLSRIIFHMIFKKRNND
;
A
#
# COMPACT_ATOMS: atom_id res chain seq x y z
N MET A 1 54.72 27.13 6.36
CA MET A 1 54.16 28.23 7.16
C MET A 1 55.10 29.41 7.01
N GLN A 2 54.61 30.58 6.59
CA GLN A 2 55.44 31.78 6.55
C GLN A 2 55.72 32.23 8.00
N ASN A 3 56.96 32.62 8.27
CA ASN A 3 57.36 33.06 9.60
C ASN A 3 56.91 34.51 9.79
N ILE A 4 56.02 34.75 10.75
CA ILE A 4 55.43 36.07 11.00
C ILE A 4 56.40 36.86 11.88
N ASN A 5 57.04 37.88 11.32
CA ASN A 5 58.11 38.63 11.99
C ASN A 5 57.70 40.07 12.36
N SER A 6 56.48 40.48 12.01
CA SER A 6 55.94 41.82 12.31
C SER A 6 54.46 41.78 12.72
N ILE A 7 54.04 42.75 13.52
CA ILE A 7 52.63 42.97 13.94
C ILE A 7 51.72 43.15 12.72
N THR A 8 52.22 43.80 11.66
CA THR A 8 51.46 43.98 10.40
C THR A 8 51.27 42.67 9.64
N GLU A 9 52.27 41.80 9.61
CA GLU A 9 52.14 40.46 9.02
C GLU A 9 51.16 39.59 9.83
N LEU A 10 51.19 39.70 11.16
CA LEU A 10 50.25 38.99 12.03
C LEU A 10 48.81 39.42 11.76
N SER A 11 48.55 40.73 11.66
CA SER A 11 47.21 41.25 11.36
C SER A 11 46.70 40.79 9.99
N ASN A 12 47.57 40.76 8.97
CA ASN A 12 47.23 40.29 7.64
C ASN A 12 46.96 38.78 7.62
N ALA A 13 47.75 37.99 8.35
CA ALA A 13 47.52 36.55 8.51
C ALA A 13 46.20 36.25 9.22
N ILE A 14 45.85 37.01 10.27
CA ILE A 14 44.56 36.89 10.95
C ILE A 14 43.41 37.17 9.97
N LYS A 15 43.47 38.28 9.22
CA LYS A 15 42.43 38.61 8.22
C LYS A 15 42.28 37.53 7.15
N LEU A 16 43.40 36.98 6.68
CA LEU A 16 43.40 35.87 5.70
C LEU A 16 42.70 34.64 6.29
N LEU A 17 43.04 34.26 7.52
CA LEU A 17 42.45 33.12 8.22
C LEU A 17 40.96 33.34 8.51
N GLU A 18 40.54 34.56 8.84
CA GLU A 18 39.12 34.91 9.02
C GLU A 18 38.33 34.74 7.72
N ILE A 19 38.87 35.19 6.59
CA ILE A 19 38.26 35.00 5.26
C ILE A 19 38.16 33.51 4.93
N GLU A 20 39.24 32.75 5.14
CA GLU A 20 39.23 31.30 4.94
C GLU A 20 38.20 30.61 5.84
N GLN A 21 38.11 31.01 7.10
CA GLN A 21 37.18 30.44 8.07
C GLN A 21 35.72 30.73 7.66
N LEU A 22 35.42 31.94 7.19
CA LEU A 22 34.11 32.30 6.66
C LEU A 22 33.74 31.44 5.45
N ASN A 23 34.66 31.27 4.50
CA ASN A 23 34.45 30.43 3.32
C ASN A 23 34.22 28.96 3.70
N LYS A 24 35.04 28.40 4.60
CA LYS A 24 34.88 27.03 5.10
C LYS A 24 33.54 26.84 5.80
N LYS A 25 33.08 27.84 6.58
CA LYS A 25 31.78 27.81 7.25
C LYS A 25 30.61 27.83 6.26
N LEU A 26 30.70 28.63 5.20
CA LEU A 26 29.68 28.66 4.15
C LEU A 26 29.60 27.34 3.39
N LEU A 27 30.74 26.77 3.00
CA LEU A 27 30.82 25.46 2.35
C LEU A 27 30.19 24.37 3.22
N LEU A 28 30.54 24.34 4.51
CA LEU A 28 30.01 23.35 5.45
C LEU A 28 28.48 23.47 5.60
N LYS A 29 27.95 24.70 5.67
CA LYS A 29 26.50 24.94 5.71
C LYS A 29 25.81 24.41 4.45
N ASP A 30 26.41 24.62 3.28
CA ASP A 30 25.84 24.14 2.03
C ASP A 30 25.84 22.61 1.96
N GLN A 31 26.96 21.97 2.34
CA GLN A 31 27.06 20.52 2.44
C GLN A 31 26.03 19.95 3.43
N LEU A 32 25.87 20.56 4.60
CA LEU A 32 24.85 20.15 5.58
C LEU A 32 23.44 20.26 5.01
N ARG A 33 23.13 21.35 4.31
CA ARG A 33 21.83 21.53 3.66
C ARG A 33 21.61 20.45 2.59
N ASN A 34 22.60 20.16 1.76
CA ASN A 34 22.49 19.15 0.72
C ASN A 34 22.32 17.75 1.30
N VAL A 35 23.06 17.41 2.35
CA VAL A 35 22.88 16.15 3.09
C VAL A 35 21.50 16.10 3.71
N HIS A 36 21.05 17.16 4.38
CA HIS A 36 19.73 17.23 4.97
C HIS A 36 18.62 17.04 3.92
N GLU A 37 18.71 17.71 2.77
CA GLU A 37 17.78 17.54 1.64
C GLU A 37 17.84 16.13 1.06
N SER A 38 19.02 15.52 0.95
CA SER A 38 19.18 14.15 0.45
C SER A 38 18.56 13.10 1.38
N LEU A 39 18.60 13.35 2.70
CA LEU A 39 18.01 12.49 3.72
C LEU A 39 16.50 12.69 3.87
N ARG A 40 15.91 13.69 3.18
CA ARG A 40 14.46 13.85 3.20
C ARG A 40 13.79 12.67 2.51
N PRO A 41 12.74 12.09 3.12
CA PRO A 41 12.05 10.92 2.56
C PRO A 41 11.63 11.12 1.11
N ILE A 42 11.20 12.33 0.73
CA ILE A 42 10.79 12.66 -0.63
C ILE A 42 11.94 12.49 -1.65
N ASN A 43 13.17 12.87 -1.29
CA ASN A 43 14.34 12.75 -2.17
C ASN A 43 14.83 11.31 -2.24
N ILE A 44 14.74 10.55 -1.14
CA ILE A 44 15.04 9.11 -1.11
C ILE A 44 14.06 8.35 -2.02
N ILE A 45 12.76 8.65 -1.92
CA ILE A 45 11.75 8.05 -2.80
C ILE A 45 12.02 8.42 -4.26
N LYS A 46 12.35 9.68 -4.53
CA LYS A 46 12.66 10.15 -5.89
C LYS A 46 13.89 9.47 -6.49
N SER A 47 14.98 9.33 -5.73
CA SER A 47 16.17 8.60 -6.19
C SER A 47 15.85 7.13 -6.43
N THR A 48 15.11 6.50 -5.51
CA THR A 48 14.70 5.11 -5.63
C THR A 48 13.84 4.87 -6.87
N ILE A 49 12.88 5.76 -7.17
CA ILE A 49 12.05 5.67 -8.39
C ILE A 49 12.90 5.78 -9.66
N ASN A 50 13.88 6.69 -9.70
CA ASN A 50 14.79 6.79 -10.85
C ASN A 50 15.69 5.55 -11.01
N ASP A 51 16.10 4.93 -9.91
CA ASP A 51 16.88 3.69 -9.94
C ASP A 51 16.03 2.48 -10.37
N ILE A 52 14.72 2.50 -10.04
CA ILE A 52 13.76 1.49 -10.49
C ILE A 52 13.50 1.59 -11.99
N THR A 53 13.38 2.80 -12.55
CA THR A 53 13.10 2.97 -13.99
C THR A 53 14.29 2.61 -14.88
N THR A 54 15.50 2.60 -14.33
CA THR A 54 16.72 2.23 -15.05
C THR A 54 17.05 0.73 -14.98
N SER A 55 16.41 -0.03 -14.09
CA SER A 55 16.63 -1.48 -13.95
C SER A 55 15.35 -2.28 -14.24
N PRO A 56 15.32 -3.08 -15.34
CA PRO A 56 14.16 -3.91 -15.70
C PRO A 56 13.75 -4.89 -14.58
N TYR A 57 14.74 -5.44 -13.87
CA TYR A 57 14.52 -6.39 -12.79
C TYR A 57 13.82 -5.78 -11.55
N LEU A 58 14.13 -4.51 -11.23
CA LEU A 58 13.50 -3.82 -10.10
C LEU A 58 12.05 -3.42 -10.44
N LEU A 59 11.81 -3.05 -11.69
CA LEU A 59 10.47 -2.74 -12.20
C LEU A 59 9.55 -3.96 -12.05
N ASP A 60 9.97 -5.13 -12.52
CA ASP A 60 9.17 -6.36 -12.46
C ASP A 60 8.82 -6.76 -11.02
N ASN A 61 9.78 -6.67 -10.10
CA ASN A 61 9.55 -6.99 -8.68
C ASN A 61 8.59 -6.02 -7.99
N ILE A 62 8.65 -4.73 -8.31
CA ILE A 62 7.74 -3.72 -7.75
C ILE A 62 6.34 -3.85 -8.35
N LEU A 63 6.22 -4.15 -9.64
CA LEU A 63 4.94 -4.45 -10.26
C LEU A 63 4.32 -5.70 -9.64
N ALA A 64 5.09 -6.79 -9.48
CA ALA A 64 4.62 -8.00 -8.83
C ALA A 64 4.21 -7.75 -7.36
N THR A 65 4.99 -6.97 -6.62
CA THR A 65 4.67 -6.59 -5.23
C THR A 65 3.45 -5.69 -5.16
N GLY A 66 3.32 -4.71 -6.05
CA GLY A 66 2.17 -3.82 -6.15
C GLY A 66 0.88 -4.57 -6.49
N ILE A 67 0.95 -5.49 -7.44
CA ILE A 67 -0.16 -6.41 -7.76
C ILE A 67 -0.50 -7.27 -6.54
N GLY A 68 0.50 -7.81 -5.82
CA GLY A 68 0.29 -8.58 -4.60
C GLY A 68 -0.35 -7.77 -3.47
N LEU A 69 0.02 -6.51 -3.30
CA LEU A 69 -0.56 -5.60 -2.31
C LEU A 69 -1.99 -5.19 -2.66
N VAL A 70 -2.25 -4.85 -3.92
CA VAL A 70 -3.59 -4.53 -4.42
C VAL A 70 -4.49 -5.76 -4.28
N THR A 71 -4.03 -6.90 -4.77
CA THR A 71 -4.75 -8.17 -4.68
C THR A 71 -4.95 -8.57 -3.22
N GLY A 72 -3.95 -8.40 -2.35
CA GLY A 72 -4.04 -8.68 -0.92
C GLY A 72 -4.97 -7.72 -0.18
N TYR A 73 -5.01 -6.44 -0.54
CA TYR A 73 -5.95 -5.45 0.00
C TYR A 73 -7.39 -5.73 -0.43
N PHE A 74 -7.62 -5.99 -1.73
CA PHE A 74 -8.93 -6.39 -2.22
C PHE A 74 -9.36 -7.74 -1.64
N SER A 75 -8.44 -8.71 -1.57
CA SER A 75 -8.66 -10.00 -0.93
C SER A 75 -9.05 -9.80 0.53
N ASN A 76 -8.27 -9.08 1.33
CA ASN A 76 -8.62 -8.79 2.73
C ASN A 76 -9.92 -7.99 2.85
N LYS A 77 -10.23 -7.09 1.92
CA LYS A 77 -11.52 -6.37 1.92
C LYS A 77 -12.70 -7.29 1.62
N ILE A 78 -12.51 -8.30 0.76
CA ILE A 78 -13.52 -9.30 0.38
C ILE A 78 -13.64 -10.41 1.44
N PHE A 79 -12.51 -10.83 2.04
CA PHE A 79 -12.40 -11.95 2.98
C PHE A 79 -12.51 -11.53 4.45
N VAL A 80 -11.92 -10.40 4.84
CA VAL A 80 -11.79 -9.96 6.25
C VAL A 80 -12.67 -8.73 6.56
N GLY A 81 -12.97 -7.90 5.55
CA GLY A 81 -13.48 -6.53 5.74
C GLY A 81 -14.88 -6.22 5.21
N SER A 82 -15.86 -7.12 5.36
CA SER A 82 -17.28 -6.75 5.46
C SER A 82 -18.05 -7.93 6.01
N SER A 83 -18.54 -7.80 7.25
CA SER A 83 -19.75 -8.44 7.80
C SER A 83 -20.17 -9.75 7.11
N GLY A 84 -20.08 -10.89 7.81
CA GLY A 84 -20.25 -12.29 7.36
C GLY A 84 -21.56 -12.70 6.64
N ASN A 85 -22.20 -11.77 5.96
CA ASN A 85 -23.44 -11.83 5.22
C ASN A 85 -23.27 -11.59 3.71
N LEU A 86 -22.22 -10.94 3.20
CA LEU A 86 -22.18 -10.61 1.75
C LEU A 86 -21.95 -11.85 0.86
N GLN A 87 -20.98 -12.69 1.19
CA GLN A 87 -20.71 -13.92 0.43
C GLN A 87 -21.86 -14.93 0.56
N LYS A 88 -22.42 -15.06 1.78
CA LYS A 88 -23.63 -15.86 2.03
C LYS A 88 -24.85 -15.31 1.28
N LYS A 89 -25.00 -13.98 1.18
CA LYS A 89 -26.05 -13.33 0.37
C LYS A 89 -25.84 -13.52 -1.13
N LEU A 90 -24.59 -13.53 -1.60
CA LEU A 90 -24.27 -13.76 -3.01
C LEU A 90 -24.57 -15.21 -3.41
N LEU A 91 -24.05 -16.17 -2.63
CA LEU A 91 -24.35 -17.60 -2.80
C LEU A 91 -25.85 -17.87 -2.64
N GLY A 92 -26.48 -17.26 -1.63
CA GLY A 92 -27.93 -17.32 -1.42
C GLY A 92 -28.72 -16.73 -2.59
N SER A 93 -28.29 -15.60 -3.16
CA SER A 93 -28.93 -14.99 -4.34
C SER A 93 -28.77 -15.83 -5.59
N ILE A 94 -27.59 -16.42 -5.82
CA ILE A 94 -27.36 -17.31 -6.98
C ILE A 94 -28.23 -18.56 -6.86
N LEU A 95 -28.26 -19.19 -5.68
CA LEU A 95 -29.12 -20.34 -5.40
C LEU A 95 -30.60 -19.97 -5.54
N GLN A 96 -31.01 -18.83 -5.00
CA GLN A 96 -32.37 -18.33 -5.11
C GLN A 96 -32.76 -18.05 -6.57
N PHE A 97 -31.89 -17.43 -7.37
CA PHE A 97 -32.13 -17.20 -8.79
C PHE A 97 -32.22 -18.51 -9.58
N GLY A 98 -31.34 -19.47 -9.31
CA GLY A 98 -31.36 -20.79 -9.97
C GLY A 98 -32.65 -21.56 -9.66
N VAL A 99 -33.00 -21.66 -8.37
CA VAL A 99 -34.24 -22.33 -7.94
C VAL A 99 -35.47 -21.60 -8.48
N THR A 100 -35.52 -20.27 -8.40
CA THR A 100 -36.66 -19.46 -8.89
C THR A 100 -36.84 -19.57 -10.39
N ASN A 101 -35.77 -19.59 -11.18
CA ASN A 101 -35.87 -19.71 -12.64
C ASN A 101 -36.37 -21.10 -13.06
N VAL A 102 -35.88 -22.17 -12.42
CA VAL A 102 -36.35 -23.55 -12.66
C VAL A 102 -37.83 -23.70 -12.28
N ILE A 103 -38.22 -23.11 -11.16
CA ILE A 103 -39.60 -23.08 -10.67
C ILE A 103 -40.52 -22.26 -11.59
N ALA A 104 -40.09 -21.08 -12.04
CA ALA A 104 -40.88 -20.21 -12.91
C ALA A 104 -41.20 -20.87 -14.27
N GLN A 105 -40.29 -21.72 -14.75
CA GLN A 105 -40.47 -22.48 -15.99
C GLN A 105 -41.28 -23.78 -15.79
N ASN A 106 -41.42 -24.28 -14.56
CA ASN A 106 -42.06 -25.56 -14.25
C ASN A 106 -43.02 -25.44 -13.04
N PRO A 107 -44.27 -24.99 -13.23
CA PRO A 107 -45.22 -24.77 -12.13
C PRO A 107 -45.56 -26.05 -11.34
N ASP A 108 -45.41 -27.24 -11.92
CA ASP A 108 -45.60 -28.50 -11.19
C ASP A 108 -44.44 -28.84 -10.24
N ALA A 109 -43.23 -28.31 -10.48
CA ALA A 109 -42.10 -28.42 -9.55
C ALA A 109 -42.39 -27.70 -8.22
N ILE A 110 -43.20 -26.63 -8.23
CA ILE A 110 -43.64 -25.94 -7.02
C ILE A 110 -44.51 -26.86 -6.15
N LYS A 111 -45.45 -27.58 -6.77
CA LYS A 111 -46.38 -28.48 -6.06
C LYS A 111 -45.67 -29.66 -5.41
N SER A 112 -44.63 -30.19 -6.05
CA SER A 112 -43.85 -31.31 -5.49
C SER A 112 -42.90 -30.85 -4.38
N LEU A 113 -42.18 -29.75 -4.58
CA LEU A 113 -41.28 -29.18 -3.56
C LEU A 113 -42.05 -28.70 -2.32
N SER A 114 -43.18 -28.01 -2.49
CA SER A 114 -44.03 -27.59 -1.36
C SER A 114 -44.57 -28.80 -0.59
N ARG A 115 -44.97 -29.88 -1.27
CA ARG A 115 -45.43 -31.11 -0.61
C ARG A 115 -44.33 -31.79 0.19
N ILE A 116 -43.10 -31.84 -0.32
CA ILE A 116 -41.93 -32.41 0.37
C ILE A 116 -41.54 -31.58 1.59
N ILE A 117 -41.46 -30.25 1.45
CA ILE A 117 -41.13 -29.33 2.54
C ILE A 117 -42.22 -29.38 3.62
N PHE A 118 -43.50 -29.36 3.22
CA PHE A 118 -44.62 -29.48 4.15
C PHE A 118 -44.58 -30.80 4.92
N HIS A 119 -44.29 -31.92 4.25
CA HIS A 119 -44.17 -33.22 4.91
C HIS A 119 -42.99 -33.26 5.89
N MET A 120 -41.84 -32.68 5.56
CA MET A 120 -40.70 -32.64 6.48
C MET A 120 -40.94 -31.76 7.71
N ILE A 121 -41.57 -30.60 7.53
CA ILE A 121 -41.83 -29.66 8.64
C ILE A 121 -42.96 -30.17 9.56
N PHE A 122 -44.04 -30.72 9.00
CA PHE A 122 -45.17 -31.19 9.81
C PHE A 122 -45.00 -32.60 10.37
N LYS A 123 -44.25 -33.51 9.72
CA LYS A 123 -44.02 -34.87 10.24
C LYS A 123 -43.16 -34.90 11.50
N LYS A 124 -42.31 -33.89 11.71
CA LYS A 124 -41.47 -33.78 12.91
C LYS A 124 -42.27 -33.46 14.19
N ARG A 125 -43.55 -33.05 14.08
CA ARG A 125 -44.37 -32.63 15.22
C ARG A 125 -45.26 -33.73 15.83
N ASN A 126 -45.29 -34.93 15.26
CA ASN A 126 -46.15 -36.03 15.73
C ASN A 126 -45.39 -37.22 16.35
N ASN A 127 -44.10 -37.08 16.65
CA ASN A 127 -43.34 -38.04 17.45
C ASN A 127 -42.79 -37.31 18.68
N ASP A 128 -43.68 -36.90 19.59
CA ASP A 128 -43.42 -36.72 21.02
C ASP A 128 -44.43 -37.61 21.77
#